data_AF-A0A632N5I4-F1
#
_entry.id   AF-A0A632N5I4-F1
#
_cell.length_a   1.000
_cell.length_b   1.000
_cell.length_c   1.000
_cell.angle_alpha   90.00
_cell.angle_beta   90.00
_cell.angle_gamma   90.00
#
_symmetry.space_group_name_H-M   'P 1'
#
loop_
_entity.id
_entity.type
_entity.pdbx_description
1 polymer ?
#
loop_
_entity_poly.entity_id
_entity_poly.type
_entity_poly.pdbx_seq_one_letter_code
_entity_poly.pdbx_strand_id
1 'polypeptide(L)'
;MKPENKIPVLTRLSDEMKAVVNFLQPGLPPWPADGDIETQRQYYLLERRFWNADAPSMTTRTCVVPTPYGDVTTRLYSPQPTSQATLYYLHGGGFILGNLDTHDRIMRLLARYTGCTVIGIDYSLSPQARYPQAIEETVAVCSYFSQHADEYSLNVEKIGFAGDSAGAMLALASALWLRDKHIRCGNVIAILLWYGLYGLQDSVSRRLFGGAWDGLTREDLDMYEKAYLRNEDDRESPWYCLFNNDLTRDVPPCFIASAEFDPLIDDSRLLHQTLQAHQQPCEYKMYPGTLHAFLHYSRMMTIADDALQDGARFFMARMKTPR
;
A
#
# COMPACT_ATOMS: atom_id res chain seq x y z
N MET A 1 19.35 -4.08 -19.14
CA MET A 1 18.56 -3.79 -20.36
C MET A 1 18.69 -2.30 -20.62
N LYS A 2 18.88 -1.86 -21.86
CA LYS A 2 19.08 -0.43 -22.13
C LYS A 2 17.75 0.32 -22.13
N PRO A 3 17.70 1.62 -21.76
CA PRO A 3 16.46 2.41 -21.73
C PRO A 3 15.67 2.38 -23.04
N GLU A 4 16.34 2.32 -24.20
CA GLU A 4 15.70 2.27 -25.52
C GLU A 4 14.89 0.98 -25.79
N ASN A 5 15.06 -0.06 -24.98
CA ASN A 5 14.27 -1.28 -25.09
C ASN A 5 12.91 -1.17 -24.37
N LYS A 6 12.72 -0.14 -23.55
CA LYS A 6 11.44 0.09 -22.86
C LYS A 6 10.41 0.57 -23.85
N ILE A 7 9.17 0.13 -23.68
CA ILE A 7 8.11 0.54 -24.60
C ILE A 7 7.67 1.98 -24.32
N PRO A 8 7.31 2.77 -25.34
CA PRO A 8 6.84 4.14 -25.13
C PRO A 8 5.48 4.14 -24.42
N VAL A 9 5.47 4.31 -23.10
CA VAL A 9 4.24 4.22 -22.29
C VAL A 9 3.35 5.46 -22.42
N LEU A 10 3.94 6.66 -22.52
CA LEU A 10 3.19 7.93 -22.46
C LEU A 10 2.12 8.06 -23.56
N THR A 11 2.35 7.50 -24.74
CA THR A 11 1.37 7.52 -25.85
C THR A 11 0.20 6.55 -25.63
N ARG A 12 0.38 5.54 -24.78
CA ARG A 12 -0.59 4.46 -24.51
C ARG A 12 -1.46 4.71 -23.27
N LEU A 13 -1.14 5.74 -22.49
CA LEU A 13 -1.90 6.12 -21.31
C LEU A 13 -3.34 6.55 -21.68
N SER A 14 -4.27 6.32 -20.77
CA SER A 14 -5.63 6.87 -20.85
C SER A 14 -5.61 8.40 -20.87
N ASP A 15 -6.69 9.02 -21.36
CA ASP A 15 -6.78 10.48 -21.40
C ASP A 15 -6.72 11.10 -20.00
N GLU A 16 -7.35 10.47 -19.00
CA GLU A 16 -7.28 10.91 -17.61
C GLU A 16 -5.84 10.82 -17.06
N MET A 17 -5.11 9.73 -17.33
CA MET A 17 -3.73 9.59 -16.90
C MET A 17 -2.81 10.59 -17.62
N LYS A 18 -3.02 10.85 -18.92
CA LYS A 18 -2.30 11.92 -19.64
C LYS A 18 -2.57 13.30 -19.02
N ALA A 19 -3.80 13.57 -18.59
CA ALA A 19 -4.14 14.83 -17.92
C ALA A 19 -3.37 15.00 -16.60
N VAL A 20 -3.19 13.91 -15.83
CA VAL A 20 -2.37 13.91 -14.62
C VAL A 20 -0.88 14.10 -14.95
N VAL A 21 -0.33 13.37 -15.92
CA VAL A 21 1.09 13.49 -16.31
C VAL A 21 1.42 14.90 -16.81
N ASN A 22 0.50 15.53 -17.53
CA ASN A 22 0.67 16.89 -18.04
C ASN A 22 0.35 17.98 -17.00
N PHE A 23 -0.10 17.61 -15.79
CA PHE A 23 -0.43 18.57 -14.75
C PHE A 23 0.83 19.17 -14.15
N LEU A 24 1.02 20.46 -14.34
CA LEU A 24 2.10 21.22 -13.72
C LEU A 24 1.61 21.81 -12.40
N GLN A 25 2.26 21.46 -11.30
CA GLN A 25 2.02 22.07 -9.99
C GLN A 25 2.78 23.41 -9.89
N PRO A 26 2.08 24.57 -9.88
CA PRO A 26 2.76 25.85 -9.77
C PRO A 26 3.52 25.95 -8.44
N GLY A 27 4.80 26.30 -8.51
CA GLY A 27 5.65 26.47 -7.31
C GLY A 27 6.23 25.17 -6.75
N LEU A 28 5.97 24.02 -7.36
CA LEU A 28 6.70 22.80 -7.03
C LEU A 28 8.11 22.86 -7.64
N PRO A 29 9.19 22.67 -6.86
CA PRO A 29 10.55 22.61 -7.41
C PRO A 29 10.74 21.38 -8.33
N PRO A 30 11.86 21.28 -9.06
CA PRO A 30 12.24 20.02 -9.70
C PRO A 30 12.56 18.94 -8.65
N TRP A 31 12.38 17.67 -9.01
CA TRP A 31 12.74 16.54 -8.15
C TRP A 31 14.21 16.61 -7.71
N PRO A 32 14.52 16.59 -6.40
CA PRO A 32 15.87 16.72 -5.88
C PRO A 32 16.59 15.37 -5.88
N ALA A 33 16.89 14.83 -7.08
CA ALA A 33 17.53 13.51 -7.24
C ALA A 33 18.85 13.38 -6.45
N ASP A 34 19.67 14.44 -6.43
CA ASP A 34 20.95 14.49 -5.73
C ASP A 34 20.83 15.05 -4.29
N GLY A 35 19.62 15.32 -3.82
CA GLY A 35 19.34 15.82 -2.47
C GLY A 35 19.42 14.71 -1.41
N ASP A 36 19.58 15.11 -0.15
CA ASP A 36 19.48 14.18 0.97
C ASP A 36 18.05 13.63 1.13
N ILE A 37 17.90 12.53 1.89
CA ILE A 37 16.62 11.84 2.05
C ILE A 37 15.53 12.73 2.66
N GLU A 38 15.87 13.66 3.54
CA GLU A 38 14.89 14.57 4.13
C GLU A 38 14.38 15.56 3.09
N THR A 39 15.28 16.10 2.25
CA THR A 39 14.89 16.94 1.11
C THR A 39 13.96 16.19 0.14
N GLN A 40 14.21 14.90 -0.13
CA GLN A 40 13.31 14.07 -0.95
C GLN A 40 11.96 13.81 -0.27
N ARG A 41 11.93 13.58 1.05
CA ARG A 41 10.68 13.43 1.83
C ARG A 41 9.85 14.71 1.81
N GLN A 42 10.49 15.88 2.02
CA GLN A 42 9.82 17.18 1.95
C GLN A 42 9.27 17.47 0.55
N TYR A 43 10.01 17.10 -0.49
CA TYR A 43 9.51 17.17 -1.86
C TYR A 43 8.25 16.32 -2.05
N TYR A 44 8.30 15.05 -1.64
CA TYR A 44 7.18 14.13 -1.77
C TYR A 44 5.94 14.63 -1.01
N LEU A 45 6.12 15.20 0.18
CA LEU A 45 5.05 15.85 0.95
C LEU A 45 4.43 17.03 0.21
N LEU A 46 5.27 17.90 -0.36
CA LEU A 46 4.82 19.08 -1.09
C LEU A 46 4.02 18.69 -2.33
N GLU A 47 4.54 17.75 -3.13
CA GLU A 47 3.91 17.31 -4.37
C GLU A 47 2.60 16.54 -4.11
N ARG A 48 2.55 15.67 -3.08
CA ARG A 48 1.34 14.92 -2.72
C ARG A 48 0.23 15.78 -2.13
N ARG A 49 0.53 17.00 -1.66
CA ARG A 49 -0.46 17.90 -1.03
C ARG A 49 -1.61 18.26 -1.97
N PHE A 50 -1.33 18.52 -3.25
CA PHE A 50 -2.37 18.86 -4.23
C PHE A 50 -3.37 17.72 -4.40
N TRP A 51 -2.87 16.48 -4.49
CA TRP A 51 -3.68 15.29 -4.71
C TRP A 51 -4.57 14.96 -3.50
N ASN A 52 -4.15 15.35 -2.29
CA ASN A 52 -4.88 15.10 -1.05
C ASN A 52 -5.92 16.19 -0.69
N ALA A 53 -6.00 17.28 -1.45
CA ALA A 53 -7.00 18.31 -1.19
C ALA A 53 -8.45 17.80 -1.38
N ASP A 54 -9.41 18.52 -0.81
CA ASP A 54 -10.85 18.20 -0.84
C ASP A 54 -11.18 16.76 -0.44
N ALA A 55 -10.39 16.20 0.49
CA ALA A 55 -10.64 14.88 1.03
C ALA A 55 -11.94 14.84 1.86
N PRO A 56 -12.61 13.68 1.98
CA PRO A 56 -13.80 13.54 2.81
C PRO A 56 -13.62 14.03 4.26
N SER A 57 -14.42 15.01 4.67
CA SER A 57 -14.53 15.41 6.07
C SER A 57 -15.16 14.30 6.90
N MET A 58 -14.52 13.95 8.01
CA MET A 58 -15.01 12.99 9.00
C MET A 58 -14.24 13.15 10.32
N THR A 59 -14.70 12.48 11.37
CA THR A 59 -13.99 12.43 12.66
C THR A 59 -12.64 11.75 12.48
N THR A 60 -11.57 12.40 12.94
CA THR A 60 -10.22 11.83 12.96
C THR A 60 -9.59 11.96 14.33
N ARG A 61 -8.84 10.95 14.75
CA ARG A 61 -8.06 10.95 16.00
C ARG A 61 -6.64 10.50 15.70
N THR A 62 -5.65 11.28 16.13
CA THR A 62 -4.24 10.85 16.09
C THR A 62 -3.88 10.24 17.43
N CYS A 63 -3.32 9.05 17.41
CA CYS A 63 -2.98 8.28 18.59
C CYS A 63 -1.54 7.79 18.48
N VAL A 64 -0.83 7.77 19.61
CA VAL A 64 0.52 7.23 19.69
C VAL A 64 0.42 5.84 20.30
N VAL A 65 1.01 4.85 19.65
CA VAL A 65 0.90 3.44 20.03
C VAL A 65 2.28 2.89 20.35
N PRO A 66 2.49 2.28 21.53
CA PRO A 66 3.78 1.74 21.90
C PRO A 66 4.11 0.48 21.09
N THR A 67 5.35 0.37 20.64
CA THR A 67 5.90 -0.82 19.96
C THR A 67 7.25 -1.20 20.58
N PRO A 68 7.84 -2.37 20.23
CA PRO A 68 9.18 -2.74 20.67
C PRO A 68 10.28 -1.75 20.25
N TYR A 69 10.01 -0.89 19.27
CA TYR A 69 10.95 0.09 18.71
C TYR A 69 10.73 1.52 19.21
N GLY A 70 9.75 1.70 20.11
CA GLY A 70 9.26 2.99 20.55
C GLY A 70 7.86 3.27 20.00
N ASP A 71 7.46 4.52 20.15
CA ASP A 71 6.11 4.99 19.86
C ASP A 71 5.90 5.20 18.35
N VAL A 72 4.82 4.63 17.81
CA VAL A 72 4.39 4.79 16.40
C VAL A 72 3.12 5.64 16.35
N THR A 73 3.12 6.65 15.49
CA THR A 73 1.94 7.49 15.28
C THR A 73 0.92 6.75 14.42
N THR A 74 -0.34 6.84 14.79
CA THR A 74 -1.48 6.30 14.05
C THR A 74 -2.54 7.37 13.88
N ARG A 75 -3.32 7.30 12.79
CA ARG A 75 -4.48 8.17 12.59
C ARG A 75 -5.70 7.35 12.26
N LEU A 76 -6.69 7.44 13.14
CA LEU A 76 -7.98 6.78 13.01
C LEU A 76 -8.94 7.71 12.27
N TYR A 77 -9.62 7.16 11.27
CA TYR A 77 -10.63 7.81 10.46
C TYR A 77 -11.97 7.12 10.72
N SER A 78 -12.92 7.83 11.32
CA SER A 78 -14.22 7.27 11.72
C SER A 78 -15.33 7.85 10.83
N PRO A 79 -15.80 7.10 9.82
CA PRO A 79 -16.83 7.59 8.89
C PRO A 79 -18.23 7.60 9.52
N GLN A 80 -18.43 6.84 10.61
CA GLN A 80 -19.67 6.68 11.36
C GLN A 80 -19.34 6.53 12.86
N PRO A 81 -20.31 6.73 13.78
CA PRO A 81 -20.08 6.57 15.22
C PRO A 81 -19.71 5.14 15.64
N THR A 82 -20.16 4.14 14.88
CA THR A 82 -19.90 2.72 15.12
C THR A 82 -19.34 2.08 13.85
N SER A 83 -18.38 1.18 14.00
CA SER A 83 -17.82 0.41 12.90
C SER A 83 -18.04 -1.09 13.08
N GLN A 84 -18.16 -1.84 11.98
CA GLN A 84 -18.33 -3.30 12.00
C GLN A 84 -17.01 -4.07 11.77
N ALA A 85 -15.94 -3.34 11.43
CA ALA A 85 -14.59 -3.86 11.26
C ALA A 85 -13.57 -2.72 11.36
N THR A 86 -12.28 -3.05 11.41
CA THR A 86 -11.18 -2.07 11.36
C THR A 86 -10.24 -2.38 10.21
N LEU A 87 -9.97 -1.40 9.35
CA LEU A 87 -9.05 -1.54 8.21
C LEU A 87 -7.74 -0.78 8.50
N TYR A 88 -6.63 -1.49 8.62
CA TYR A 88 -5.31 -0.87 8.77
C TYR A 88 -4.76 -0.49 7.40
N TYR A 89 -4.28 0.74 7.24
CA TYR A 89 -3.71 1.24 6.00
C TYR A 89 -2.21 1.51 6.14
N LEU A 90 -1.43 0.92 5.23
CA LEU A 90 0.01 1.05 5.12
C LEU A 90 0.30 1.79 3.83
N HIS A 91 0.97 2.94 3.94
CA HIS A 91 1.18 3.82 2.80
C HIS A 91 2.34 3.38 1.91
N GLY A 92 2.29 3.76 0.63
CA GLY A 92 3.41 3.60 -0.30
C GLY A 92 4.51 4.65 -0.12
N GLY A 93 5.50 4.62 -1.01
CA GLY A 93 6.66 5.54 -1.00
C GLY A 93 8.02 4.84 -0.99
N GLY A 94 8.12 3.63 -1.53
CA GLY A 94 9.39 2.89 -1.64
C GLY A 94 10.08 2.66 -0.29
N PHE A 95 9.31 2.52 0.80
CA PHE A 95 9.77 2.38 2.19
C PHE A 95 10.49 3.60 2.79
N ILE A 96 10.95 4.55 1.96
CA ILE A 96 11.78 5.68 2.40
C ILE A 96 11.03 7.02 2.39
N LEU A 97 9.89 7.10 1.70
CA LEU A 97 9.03 8.28 1.56
C LEU A 97 7.61 8.00 2.08
N GLY A 98 6.81 9.07 2.13
CA GLY A 98 5.41 9.01 2.52
C GLY A 98 5.21 9.20 4.02
N ASN A 99 3.96 9.46 4.39
CA ASN A 99 3.48 9.53 5.77
C ASN A 99 1.95 9.49 5.72
N LEU A 100 1.31 9.69 6.87
CA LEU A 100 -0.16 9.75 6.97
C LEU A 100 -0.81 10.86 6.12
N ASP A 101 -0.13 11.99 5.89
CA ASP A 101 -0.69 13.12 5.15
C ASP A 101 -0.64 12.91 3.62
N THR A 102 0.39 12.23 3.11
CA THR A 102 0.49 11.94 1.67
C THR A 102 -0.58 10.98 1.17
N HIS A 103 -1.25 10.26 2.07
CA HIS A 103 -2.30 9.28 1.76
C HIS A 103 -3.62 9.58 2.49
N ASP A 104 -3.76 10.77 3.10
CA ASP A 104 -4.94 11.17 3.89
C ASP A 104 -6.24 11.06 3.07
N ARG A 105 -6.23 11.51 1.80
CA ARG A 105 -7.39 11.38 0.92
C ARG A 105 -7.76 9.94 0.62
N ILE A 106 -6.79 9.07 0.36
CA ILE A 106 -7.01 7.66 0.09
C ILE A 106 -7.68 7.00 1.31
N MET A 107 -7.13 7.20 2.50
CA MET A 107 -7.65 6.62 3.74
C MET A 107 -9.07 7.14 4.06
N ARG A 108 -9.33 8.43 3.85
CA ARG A 108 -10.66 9.03 4.02
C ARG A 108 -11.68 8.48 3.00
N LEU A 109 -11.28 8.27 1.75
CA LEU A 109 -12.14 7.66 0.74
C LEU A 109 -12.44 6.19 1.08
N LEU A 110 -11.44 5.41 1.50
CA LEU A 110 -11.64 4.04 1.95
C LEU A 110 -12.58 3.96 3.15
N ALA A 111 -12.41 4.83 4.15
CA ALA A 111 -13.32 4.93 5.29
C ALA A 111 -14.75 5.24 4.83
N ARG A 112 -14.92 6.22 3.94
CA ARG A 112 -16.23 6.56 3.36
C ARG A 112 -16.86 5.37 2.62
N TYR A 113 -16.11 4.68 1.76
CA TYR A 113 -16.66 3.62 0.90
C TYR A 113 -16.92 2.32 1.63
N THR A 114 -16.11 1.98 2.63
CA THR A 114 -16.31 0.78 3.46
C THR A 114 -17.33 0.99 4.57
N GLY A 115 -17.57 2.24 4.97
CA GLY A 115 -18.29 2.58 6.20
C GLY A 115 -17.57 2.11 7.47
N CYS A 116 -16.28 1.74 7.38
CA CYS A 116 -15.50 1.19 8.47
C CYS A 116 -14.42 2.16 8.95
N THR A 117 -14.00 1.99 10.21
CA THR A 117 -12.82 2.68 10.71
C THR A 117 -11.59 2.29 9.88
N VAL A 118 -10.88 3.29 9.36
CA VAL A 118 -9.55 3.12 8.77
C VAL A 118 -8.51 3.63 9.77
N ILE A 119 -7.43 2.88 9.98
CA ILE A 119 -6.30 3.30 10.82
C ILE A 119 -5.05 3.34 9.96
N GLY A 120 -4.59 4.55 9.65
CA GLY A 120 -3.27 4.74 9.04
C GLY A 120 -2.17 4.54 10.08
N ILE A 121 -1.11 3.82 9.70
CA ILE A 121 0.06 3.56 10.56
C ILE A 121 1.26 4.30 9.96
N ASP A 122 1.82 5.23 10.73
CA ASP A 122 3.02 6.00 10.36
C ASP A 122 4.27 5.20 10.73
N TYR A 123 4.45 4.07 10.05
CA TYR A 123 5.54 3.15 10.32
C TYR A 123 6.90 3.82 10.10
N SER A 124 7.92 3.39 10.82
CA SER A 124 9.26 3.97 10.74
C SER A 124 9.86 3.76 9.34
N LEU A 125 10.28 4.86 8.70
CA LEU A 125 10.81 4.82 7.35
C LEU A 125 12.27 4.36 7.29
N SER A 126 12.60 3.71 6.18
CA SER A 126 13.98 3.42 5.81
C SER A 126 14.71 4.66 5.30
N PRO A 127 16.05 4.72 5.40
CA PRO A 127 16.97 3.67 5.86
C PRO A 127 17.21 3.61 7.38
N GLN A 128 16.56 4.47 8.17
CA GLN A 128 16.69 4.49 9.63
C GLN A 128 16.12 3.22 10.26
N ALA A 129 14.90 2.86 9.88
CA ALA A 129 14.34 1.54 10.12
C ALA A 129 14.69 0.59 8.97
N ARG A 130 14.93 -0.68 9.29
CA ARG A 130 15.17 -1.73 8.30
C ARG A 130 14.16 -2.84 8.48
N TYR A 131 13.95 -3.64 7.43
CA TYR A 131 13.22 -4.90 7.51
C TYR A 131 13.67 -5.71 8.75
N PRO A 132 12.77 -6.30 9.56
CA PRO A 132 11.30 -6.31 9.48
C PRO A 132 10.60 -5.23 10.34
N GLN A 133 11.29 -4.18 10.79
CA GLN A 133 10.79 -3.24 11.80
C GLN A 133 9.37 -2.71 11.52
N ALA A 134 9.10 -2.19 10.31
CA ALA A 134 7.77 -1.66 9.95
C ALA A 134 6.64 -2.72 10.02
N ILE A 135 6.96 -4.00 9.75
CA ILE A 135 6.02 -5.12 9.88
C ILE A 135 5.74 -5.39 11.36
N GLU A 136 6.77 -5.41 12.19
CA GLU A 136 6.64 -5.62 13.64
C GLU A 136 5.90 -4.46 14.34
N GLU A 137 6.16 -3.21 13.92
CA GLU A 137 5.40 -2.04 14.33
C GLU A 137 3.92 -2.17 13.95
N THR A 138 3.62 -2.58 12.72
CA THR A 138 2.25 -2.82 12.25
C THR A 138 1.54 -3.88 13.10
N VAL A 139 2.20 -5.00 13.37
CA VAL A 139 1.68 -6.09 14.20
C VAL A 139 1.48 -5.65 15.65
N ALA A 140 2.38 -4.85 16.21
CA ALA A 140 2.27 -4.28 17.54
C ALA A 140 1.06 -3.33 17.62
N VAL A 141 0.85 -2.48 16.62
CA VAL A 141 -0.31 -1.59 16.53
C VAL A 141 -1.62 -2.37 16.46
N CYS A 142 -1.67 -3.42 15.64
CA CYS A 142 -2.85 -4.28 15.54
C CYS A 142 -3.16 -4.96 16.89
N SER A 143 -2.13 -5.46 17.56
CA SER A 143 -2.25 -6.10 18.88
C SER A 143 -2.73 -5.12 19.94
N TYR A 144 -2.18 -3.90 19.94
CA TYR A 144 -2.56 -2.84 20.86
C TYR A 144 -4.03 -2.47 20.71
N PHE A 145 -4.49 -2.15 19.49
CA PHE A 145 -5.89 -1.82 19.28
C PHE A 145 -6.83 -3.00 19.53
N SER A 146 -6.40 -4.24 19.29
CA SER A 146 -7.17 -5.42 19.65
C SER A 146 -7.41 -5.52 21.16
N GLN A 147 -6.46 -5.08 21.99
CA GLN A 147 -6.55 -5.11 23.45
C GLN A 147 -7.28 -3.88 24.04
N HIS A 148 -7.31 -2.77 23.30
CA HIS A 148 -7.90 -1.49 23.73
C HIS A 148 -9.14 -1.11 22.90
N ALA A 149 -9.80 -2.08 22.27
CA ALA A 149 -10.84 -1.83 21.28
C ALA A 149 -11.98 -0.93 21.82
N ASP A 150 -12.44 -1.18 23.05
CA ASP A 150 -13.50 -0.41 23.70
C ASP A 150 -13.08 1.05 23.94
N GLU A 151 -11.86 1.28 24.40
CA GLU A 151 -11.29 2.61 24.66
C GLU A 151 -11.31 3.47 23.38
N TYR A 152 -10.98 2.86 22.25
CA TYR A 152 -10.94 3.55 20.96
C TYR A 152 -12.25 3.46 20.18
N SER A 153 -13.28 2.79 20.72
CA SER A 153 -14.57 2.53 20.05
C SER A 153 -14.40 1.81 18.70
N LEU A 154 -13.57 0.77 18.69
CA LEU A 154 -13.24 -0.03 17.51
C LEU A 154 -13.95 -1.40 17.54
N ASN A 155 -14.30 -1.90 16.37
CA ASN A 155 -14.60 -3.32 16.20
C ASN A 155 -13.36 -4.00 15.61
N VAL A 156 -12.73 -4.85 16.43
CA VAL A 156 -11.51 -5.58 16.10
C VAL A 156 -11.76 -7.07 15.89
N GLU A 157 -13.01 -7.53 15.99
CA GLU A 157 -13.36 -8.93 15.69
C GLU A 157 -13.09 -9.27 14.22
N LYS A 158 -13.26 -8.27 13.35
CA LYS A 158 -12.93 -8.32 11.93
C LYS A 158 -11.97 -7.20 11.61
N ILE A 159 -10.82 -7.57 11.03
CA ILE A 159 -9.81 -6.62 10.59
C ILE A 159 -9.46 -6.84 9.12
N GLY A 160 -8.83 -5.86 8.51
CA GLY A 160 -8.12 -6.05 7.25
C GLY A 160 -6.89 -5.20 7.16
N PHE A 161 -6.10 -5.46 6.14
CA PHE A 161 -4.94 -4.66 5.78
C PHE A 161 -5.16 -4.08 4.39
N ALA A 162 -4.69 -2.86 4.18
CA ALA A 162 -4.77 -2.16 2.92
C ALA A 162 -3.46 -1.44 2.70
N GLY A 163 -3.01 -1.37 1.45
CA GLY A 163 -1.85 -0.58 1.14
C GLY A 163 -1.54 -0.54 -0.34
N ASP A 164 -0.70 0.41 -0.70
CA ASP A 164 -0.35 0.70 -2.08
C ASP A 164 1.17 0.65 -2.28
N SER A 165 1.64 0.08 -3.40
CA SER A 165 3.07 -0.07 -3.67
C SER A 165 3.81 -0.80 -2.53
N ALA A 166 4.84 -0.19 -1.93
CA ALA A 166 5.51 -0.65 -0.71
C ALA A 166 4.53 -0.92 0.46
N GLY A 167 3.46 -0.15 0.59
CA GLY A 167 2.41 -0.37 1.57
C GLY A 167 1.62 -1.66 1.32
N ALA A 168 1.43 -2.06 0.06
CA ALA A 168 0.79 -3.33 -0.29
C ALA A 168 1.66 -4.53 0.13
N MET A 169 2.99 -4.40 -0.01
CA MET A 169 3.94 -5.37 0.54
C MET A 169 3.76 -5.49 2.05
N LEU A 170 3.79 -4.37 2.78
CA LEU A 170 3.65 -4.35 4.24
C LEU A 170 2.29 -4.92 4.69
N ALA A 171 1.22 -4.63 3.97
CA ALA A 171 -0.12 -5.14 4.23
C ALA A 171 -0.18 -6.68 4.17
N LEU A 172 0.34 -7.28 3.08
CA LEU A 172 0.35 -8.74 2.94
C LEU A 172 1.37 -9.38 3.90
N ALA A 173 2.57 -8.82 4.02
CA ALA A 173 3.60 -9.32 4.92
C ALA A 173 3.13 -9.34 6.38
N SER A 174 2.44 -8.30 6.84
CA SER A 174 1.90 -8.21 8.21
C SER A 174 0.81 -9.25 8.45
N ALA A 175 -0.08 -9.48 7.47
CA ALA A 175 -1.10 -10.52 7.58
C ALA A 175 -0.50 -11.94 7.64
N LEU A 176 0.51 -12.21 6.80
CA LEU A 176 1.25 -13.47 6.82
C LEU A 176 2.04 -13.62 8.13
N TRP A 177 2.65 -12.55 8.65
CA TRP A 177 3.32 -12.56 9.94
C TRP A 177 2.37 -12.93 11.08
N LEU A 178 1.17 -12.34 11.15
CA LEU A 178 0.15 -12.71 12.13
C LEU A 178 -0.20 -14.20 12.05
N ARG A 179 -0.40 -14.72 10.84
CA ARG A 179 -0.71 -16.14 10.59
C ARG A 179 0.43 -17.04 11.06
N ASP A 180 1.64 -16.77 10.60
CA ASP A 180 2.83 -17.62 10.81
C ASP A 180 3.30 -17.61 12.27
N LYS A 181 3.09 -16.49 12.97
CA LYS A 181 3.41 -16.35 14.41
C LYS A 181 2.23 -16.69 15.32
N HIS A 182 1.08 -17.05 14.75
CA HIS A 182 -0.15 -17.35 15.49
C HIS A 182 -0.62 -16.21 16.43
N ILE A 183 -0.36 -14.96 16.04
CA ILE A 183 -0.79 -13.77 16.78
C ILE A 183 -2.23 -13.45 16.38
N ARG A 184 -3.12 -13.31 17.37
CA ARG A 184 -4.54 -13.02 17.13
C ARG A 184 -4.84 -11.55 17.44
N CYS A 185 -5.10 -10.76 16.40
CA CYS A 185 -5.50 -9.36 16.50
C CYS A 185 -6.92 -9.10 15.95
N GLY A 186 -7.69 -10.16 15.69
CA GLY A 186 -8.93 -10.14 14.93
C GLY A 186 -8.92 -11.14 13.78
N ASN A 187 -10.10 -11.40 13.20
CA ASN A 187 -10.18 -12.18 11.97
C ASN A 187 -9.80 -11.30 10.77
N VAL A 188 -8.71 -11.62 10.07
CA VAL A 188 -8.33 -10.92 8.83
C VAL A 188 -9.31 -11.31 7.72
N ILE A 189 -10.28 -10.45 7.44
CA ILE A 189 -11.36 -10.74 6.47
C ILE A 189 -10.99 -10.36 5.03
N ALA A 190 -10.05 -9.44 4.84
CA ALA A 190 -9.58 -9.03 3.53
C ALA A 190 -8.23 -8.30 3.60
N ILE A 191 -7.46 -8.41 2.52
CA ILE A 191 -6.24 -7.65 2.26
C ILE A 191 -6.42 -6.92 0.92
N LEU A 192 -6.29 -5.60 0.92
CA LEU A 192 -6.47 -4.74 -0.25
C LEU A 192 -5.10 -4.26 -0.76
N LEU A 193 -4.75 -4.70 -1.97
CA LEU A 193 -3.39 -4.60 -2.48
C LEU A 193 -3.39 -3.84 -3.81
N TRP A 194 -3.02 -2.56 -3.79
CA TRP A 194 -2.89 -1.77 -5.02
C TRP A 194 -1.44 -1.72 -5.49
N TYR A 195 -1.19 -2.22 -6.70
CA TYR A 195 0.07 -2.16 -7.44
C TYR A 195 1.31 -2.51 -6.60
N GLY A 196 1.20 -3.56 -5.80
CA GLY A 196 2.26 -3.99 -4.90
C GLY A 196 3.42 -4.71 -5.59
N LEU A 197 4.56 -4.72 -4.89
CA LEU A 197 5.72 -5.57 -5.13
C LEU A 197 5.81 -6.63 -4.03
N TYR A 198 6.13 -7.88 -4.37
CA TYR A 198 6.08 -9.00 -3.41
C TYR A 198 7.33 -9.86 -3.40
N GLY A 199 8.41 -9.38 -4.03
CA GLY A 199 9.74 -9.99 -3.95
C GLY A 199 10.34 -10.43 -5.28
N LEU A 200 9.66 -10.22 -6.43
CA LEU A 200 10.30 -10.51 -7.70
C LEU A 200 11.52 -9.62 -7.90
N GLN A 201 12.66 -10.26 -8.14
CA GLN A 201 13.92 -9.56 -8.45
C GLN A 201 13.98 -9.11 -9.92
N ASP A 202 13.23 -9.78 -10.80
CA ASP A 202 13.12 -9.45 -12.22
C ASP A 202 11.79 -9.98 -12.78
N SER A 203 11.30 -9.39 -13.86
CA SER A 203 10.09 -9.84 -14.56
C SER A 203 10.00 -9.25 -15.96
N VAL A 204 9.05 -9.72 -16.78
CA VAL A 204 8.82 -9.14 -18.10
C VAL A 204 8.44 -7.67 -17.97
N SER A 205 7.54 -7.33 -17.05
CA SER A 205 7.12 -5.95 -16.81
C SER A 205 8.23 -5.04 -16.30
N ARG A 206 9.08 -5.51 -15.37
CA ARG A 206 10.24 -4.74 -14.85
C ARG A 206 11.26 -4.41 -15.95
N ARG A 207 11.34 -5.28 -16.96
CA ARG A 207 12.18 -5.05 -18.14
C ARG A 207 11.54 -4.09 -19.14
N LEU A 208 10.24 -4.20 -19.40
CA LEU A 208 9.54 -3.42 -20.42
C LEU A 208 9.12 -2.01 -19.97
N PHE A 209 8.92 -1.80 -18.66
CA PHE A 209 8.38 -0.58 -18.07
C PHE A 209 9.34 0.07 -17.05
N GLY A 210 8.89 1.15 -16.40
CA GLY A 210 9.63 1.96 -15.45
C GLY A 210 10.46 3.06 -16.13
N GLY A 211 10.51 4.25 -15.56
CA GLY A 211 11.24 5.37 -16.17
C GLY A 211 11.18 6.62 -15.33
N ALA A 212 11.69 7.73 -15.87
CA ALA A 212 11.64 9.02 -15.19
C ALA A 212 10.21 9.51 -14.91
N TRP A 213 9.21 9.01 -15.64
CA TRP A 213 7.80 9.38 -15.48
C TRP A 213 7.12 8.73 -14.25
N ASP A 214 7.68 7.65 -13.70
CA ASP A 214 7.14 6.94 -12.53
C ASP A 214 8.15 6.73 -11.39
N GLY A 215 9.45 6.96 -11.64
CA GLY A 215 10.50 6.76 -10.63
C GLY A 215 10.72 5.28 -10.28
N LEU A 216 10.40 4.37 -11.20
CA LEU A 216 10.52 2.92 -11.00
C LEU A 216 11.43 2.27 -12.05
N THR A 217 12.57 2.90 -12.34
CA THR A 217 13.64 2.19 -13.04
C THR A 217 14.13 1.02 -12.20
N ARG A 218 14.92 0.12 -12.80
CA ARG A 218 15.53 -0.98 -12.03
C ARG A 218 16.46 -0.41 -10.96
N GLU A 219 17.17 0.65 -11.31
CA GLU A 219 18.09 1.35 -10.44
C GLU A 219 17.38 1.99 -9.23
N ASP A 220 16.18 2.54 -9.44
CA ASP A 220 15.33 3.05 -8.35
C ASP A 220 14.87 1.92 -7.42
N LEU A 221 14.39 0.81 -7.99
CA LEU A 221 13.95 -0.37 -7.22
C LEU A 221 15.09 -0.98 -6.39
N ASP A 222 16.27 -1.13 -6.99
CA ASP A 222 17.49 -1.61 -6.30
C ASP A 222 17.89 -0.65 -5.16
N MET A 223 17.68 0.66 -5.33
CA MET A 223 17.95 1.67 -4.30
C MET A 223 16.99 1.56 -3.12
N TYR A 224 15.68 1.48 -3.38
CA TYR A 224 14.66 1.30 -2.33
C TYR A 224 14.88 0.01 -1.54
N GLU A 225 15.19 -1.10 -2.23
CA GLU A 225 15.49 -2.38 -1.58
C GLU A 225 16.72 -2.28 -0.67
N LYS A 226 17.82 -1.71 -1.14
CA LYS A 226 19.04 -1.55 -0.32
C LYS A 226 18.84 -0.65 0.89
N ALA A 227 17.96 0.34 0.79
CA ALA A 227 17.58 1.17 1.92
C ALA A 227 16.74 0.39 2.94
N TYR A 228 15.88 -0.51 2.48
CA TYR A 228 14.94 -1.26 3.31
C TYR A 228 15.55 -2.48 4.00
N LEU A 229 16.31 -3.31 3.27
CA LEU A 229 16.85 -4.57 3.80
C LEU A 229 18.02 -4.33 4.78
N ARG A 230 18.23 -5.24 5.74
CA ARG A 230 19.40 -5.16 6.64
C ARG A 230 20.65 -5.72 5.97
N ASN A 231 20.45 -6.79 5.21
CA ASN A 231 21.49 -7.52 4.50
C ASN A 231 20.88 -8.22 3.27
N GLU A 232 21.74 -8.83 2.46
CA GLU A 232 21.34 -9.50 1.21
C GLU A 232 20.50 -10.76 1.45
N ASP A 233 20.68 -11.45 2.58
CA ASP A 233 19.92 -12.67 2.92
C ASP A 233 18.44 -12.36 3.15
N ASP A 234 18.12 -11.14 3.59
CA ASP A 234 16.73 -10.69 3.77
C ASP A 234 15.93 -10.70 2.46
N ARG A 235 16.59 -10.70 1.28
CA ARG A 235 15.89 -10.86 -0.02
C ARG A 235 15.10 -12.16 -0.11
N GLU A 236 15.58 -13.21 0.53
CA GLU A 236 14.94 -14.53 0.49
C GLU A 236 13.96 -14.74 1.65
N SER A 237 13.84 -13.76 2.55
CA SER A 237 12.94 -13.86 3.69
C SER A 237 11.48 -14.03 3.24
N PRO A 238 10.69 -14.93 3.87
CA PRO A 238 9.29 -15.16 3.53
C PRO A 238 8.37 -13.99 3.90
N TRP A 239 8.87 -12.94 4.56
CA TRP A 239 8.13 -11.70 4.82
C TRP A 239 8.67 -10.49 4.03
N TYR A 240 9.62 -10.73 3.11
CA TYR A 240 10.02 -9.78 2.07
C TYR A 240 9.69 -10.35 0.68
N CYS A 241 10.33 -11.46 0.30
CA CYS A 241 9.91 -12.26 -0.84
C CYS A 241 8.77 -13.17 -0.41
N LEU A 242 7.55 -12.65 -0.54
CA LEU A 242 6.34 -13.34 -0.08
C LEU A 242 6.06 -14.61 -0.88
N PHE A 243 6.64 -14.72 -2.09
CA PHE A 243 6.62 -15.95 -2.89
C PHE A 243 7.43 -17.10 -2.28
N ASN A 244 8.36 -16.81 -1.35
CA ASN A 244 9.06 -17.82 -0.57
C ASN A 244 8.27 -18.27 0.67
N ASN A 245 7.16 -17.61 1.00
CA ASN A 245 6.26 -18.03 2.08
C ASN A 245 5.27 -19.10 1.59
N ASP A 246 4.61 -19.78 2.52
CA ASP A 246 3.51 -20.67 2.22
C ASP A 246 2.29 -19.86 1.79
N LEU A 247 2.05 -19.77 0.48
CA LEU A 247 0.85 -19.16 -0.11
C LEU A 247 -0.20 -20.21 -0.51
N THR A 248 -0.04 -21.46 -0.05
CA THR A 248 -0.89 -22.59 -0.46
C THR A 248 -2.11 -22.79 0.43
N ARG A 249 -2.10 -22.19 1.63
CA ARG A 249 -3.15 -22.35 2.64
C ARG A 249 -3.25 -21.12 3.55
N ASP A 250 -4.42 -20.99 4.17
CA ASP A 250 -4.69 -20.03 5.24
C ASP A 250 -4.33 -18.57 4.88
N VAL A 251 -4.34 -18.22 3.59
CA VAL A 251 -4.13 -16.83 3.14
C VAL A 251 -5.47 -16.10 3.21
N PRO A 252 -5.57 -14.94 3.90
CA PRO A 252 -6.79 -14.15 3.92
C PRO A 252 -7.22 -13.71 2.51
N PRO A 253 -8.51 -13.40 2.29
CA PRO A 253 -8.99 -12.94 0.99
C PRO A 253 -8.22 -11.73 0.44
N CYS A 254 -7.60 -11.86 -0.73
CA CYS A 254 -6.80 -10.79 -1.35
C CYS A 254 -7.54 -10.12 -2.51
N PHE A 255 -7.71 -8.80 -2.44
CA PHE A 255 -8.03 -7.97 -3.60
C PHE A 255 -6.73 -7.44 -4.20
N ILE A 256 -6.41 -7.84 -5.42
CA ILE A 256 -5.15 -7.56 -6.09
C ILE A 256 -5.41 -6.65 -7.28
N ALA A 257 -5.07 -5.38 -7.13
CA ALA A 257 -5.20 -4.36 -8.16
C ALA A 257 -3.83 -4.09 -8.80
N SER A 258 -3.76 -4.00 -10.12
CA SER A 258 -2.53 -3.62 -10.83
C SER A 258 -2.75 -2.49 -11.83
N ALA A 259 -1.75 -1.64 -12.04
CA ALA A 259 -1.75 -0.66 -13.12
C ALA A 259 -1.16 -1.26 -14.41
N GLU A 260 -1.73 -0.96 -15.57
CA GLU A 260 -1.35 -1.59 -16.85
C GLU A 260 0.11 -1.31 -17.26
N PHE A 261 0.56 -0.06 -17.11
CA PHE A 261 1.90 0.38 -17.52
C PHE A 261 2.83 0.57 -16.32
N ASP A 262 2.86 -0.45 -15.46
CA ASP A 262 3.64 -0.48 -14.22
C ASP A 262 4.70 -1.59 -14.28
N PRO A 263 5.98 -1.32 -13.97
CA PRO A 263 6.99 -2.37 -13.88
C PRO A 263 6.63 -3.47 -12.86
N LEU A 264 5.79 -3.20 -11.86
CA LEU A 264 5.39 -4.13 -10.80
C LEU A 264 4.15 -4.98 -11.15
N ILE A 265 3.54 -4.82 -12.32
CA ILE A 265 2.32 -5.58 -12.67
C ILE A 265 2.52 -7.10 -12.62
N ASP A 266 3.72 -7.61 -12.95
CA ASP A 266 3.99 -9.05 -12.88
C ASP A 266 4.09 -9.58 -11.44
N ASP A 267 4.46 -8.76 -10.45
CA ASP A 267 4.37 -9.14 -9.03
C ASP A 267 2.90 -9.42 -8.66
N SER A 268 1.99 -8.53 -9.05
CA SER A 268 0.55 -8.71 -8.84
C SER A 268 -0.02 -9.91 -9.59
N ARG A 269 0.41 -10.12 -10.85
CA ARG A 269 0.00 -11.29 -11.64
C ARG A 269 0.46 -12.60 -11.01
N LEU A 270 1.72 -12.66 -10.56
CA LEU A 270 2.29 -13.86 -9.93
C LEU A 270 1.58 -14.17 -8.60
N LEU A 271 1.29 -13.15 -7.79
CA LEU A 271 0.52 -13.34 -6.55
C LEU A 271 -0.86 -13.92 -6.86
N HIS A 272 -1.60 -13.33 -7.80
CA HIS A 272 -2.92 -13.82 -8.20
C HIS A 272 -2.87 -15.27 -8.71
N GLN A 273 -1.94 -15.58 -9.63
CA GLN A 273 -1.83 -16.92 -10.20
C GLN A 273 -1.45 -17.96 -9.13
N THR A 274 -0.56 -17.62 -8.21
CA THR A 274 -0.17 -18.49 -7.09
C THR A 274 -1.37 -18.79 -6.19
N LEU A 275 -2.10 -17.75 -5.73
CA LEU A 275 -3.26 -17.93 -4.86
C LEU A 275 -4.38 -18.72 -5.56
N GLN A 276 -4.64 -18.43 -6.84
CA GLN A 276 -5.64 -19.14 -7.63
C GLN A 276 -5.30 -20.63 -7.81
N ALA A 277 -4.02 -20.95 -8.07
CA ALA A 277 -3.55 -22.33 -8.23
C ALA A 277 -3.75 -23.18 -6.96
N HIS A 278 -3.81 -22.55 -5.78
CA HIS A 278 -4.03 -23.19 -4.48
C HIS A 278 -5.42 -22.90 -3.88
N GLN A 279 -6.36 -22.42 -4.70
CA GLN A 279 -7.75 -22.13 -4.32
C GLN A 279 -7.86 -21.19 -3.10
N GLN A 280 -6.84 -20.35 -2.88
CA GLN A 280 -6.91 -19.28 -1.90
C GLN A 280 -7.85 -18.19 -2.41
N PRO A 281 -8.64 -17.55 -1.52
CA PRO A 281 -9.61 -16.54 -1.92
C PRO A 281 -8.90 -15.29 -2.46
N CYS A 282 -9.09 -15.00 -3.74
CA CYS A 282 -8.54 -13.78 -4.34
C CYS A 282 -9.42 -13.24 -5.47
N GLU A 283 -9.30 -11.94 -5.73
CA GLU A 283 -9.83 -11.26 -6.90
C GLU A 283 -8.72 -10.40 -7.51
N TYR A 284 -8.56 -10.46 -8.83
CA TYR A 284 -7.57 -9.66 -9.56
C TYR A 284 -8.26 -8.71 -10.53
N LYS A 285 -7.81 -7.45 -10.53
CA LYS A 285 -8.27 -6.43 -11.47
C LYS A 285 -7.11 -5.57 -11.96
N MET A 286 -6.86 -5.59 -13.26
CA MET A 286 -5.97 -4.63 -13.92
C MET A 286 -6.76 -3.38 -14.28
N TYR A 287 -6.20 -2.20 -13.98
CA TYR A 287 -6.75 -0.91 -14.37
C TYR A 287 -6.07 -0.43 -15.66
N PRO A 288 -6.79 -0.34 -16.78
CA PRO A 288 -6.19 -0.01 -18.07
C PRO A 288 -5.75 1.46 -18.16
N GLY A 289 -4.71 1.73 -18.93
CA GLY A 289 -4.27 3.08 -19.24
C GLY A 289 -3.68 3.84 -18.05
N THR A 290 -3.29 3.15 -16.97
CA THR A 290 -2.73 3.75 -15.75
C THR A 290 -1.24 3.46 -15.58
N LEU A 291 -0.54 4.41 -14.97
CA LEU A 291 0.80 4.27 -14.41
C LEU A 291 0.73 3.78 -12.96
N HIS A 292 1.89 3.41 -12.41
CA HIS A 292 2.07 3.22 -10.97
C HIS A 292 1.61 4.47 -10.17
N ALA A 293 1.23 4.27 -8.91
CA ALA A 293 0.77 5.32 -7.98
C ALA A 293 -0.55 6.03 -8.37
N PHE A 294 -1.33 5.49 -9.31
CA PHE A 294 -2.53 6.17 -9.82
C PHE A 294 -3.62 6.44 -8.77
N LEU A 295 -3.61 5.72 -7.64
CA LEU A 295 -4.64 5.81 -6.60
C LEU A 295 -4.74 7.21 -5.97
N HIS A 296 -3.64 7.97 -5.97
CA HIS A 296 -3.63 9.36 -5.48
C HIS A 296 -4.49 10.30 -6.32
N TYR A 297 -4.75 9.96 -7.59
CA TYR A 297 -5.28 10.91 -8.57
C TYR A 297 -6.80 10.93 -8.65
N SER A 298 -7.52 10.42 -7.65
CA SER A 298 -9.00 10.35 -7.63
C SER A 298 -9.72 11.71 -7.74
N ARG A 299 -9.01 12.84 -7.64
CA ARG A 299 -9.57 14.18 -7.95
C ARG A 299 -9.67 14.45 -9.45
N MET A 300 -8.87 13.77 -10.27
CA MET A 300 -8.76 13.98 -11.71
C MET A 300 -9.04 12.71 -12.53
N MET A 301 -8.92 11.53 -11.92
CA MET A 301 -9.07 10.24 -12.57
C MET A 301 -10.21 9.47 -11.93
N THR A 302 -11.29 9.23 -12.69
CA THR A 302 -12.39 8.38 -12.22
C THR A 302 -11.93 6.95 -11.97
N ILE A 303 -11.00 6.44 -12.79
CA ILE A 303 -10.44 5.09 -12.62
C ILE A 303 -9.68 4.90 -11.29
N ALA A 304 -9.11 5.98 -10.73
CA ALA A 304 -8.49 5.94 -9.41
C ALA A 304 -9.53 5.82 -8.29
N ASP A 305 -10.66 6.50 -8.42
CA ASP A 305 -11.77 6.38 -7.48
C ASP A 305 -12.46 5.01 -7.59
N ASP A 306 -12.67 4.50 -8.81
CA ASP A 306 -13.18 3.16 -9.06
C ASP A 306 -12.32 2.10 -8.37
N ALA A 307 -10.99 2.23 -8.43
CA ALA A 307 -10.06 1.31 -7.78
C ALA A 307 -10.19 1.30 -6.25
N LEU A 308 -10.45 2.45 -5.63
CA LEU A 308 -10.74 2.57 -4.20
C LEU A 308 -12.08 1.92 -3.86
N GLN A 309 -13.11 2.19 -4.68
CA GLN A 309 -14.43 1.61 -4.46
C GLN A 309 -14.47 0.09 -4.65
N ASP A 310 -13.71 -0.45 -5.60
CA ASP A 310 -13.62 -1.90 -5.82
C ASP A 310 -13.01 -2.61 -4.62
N GLY A 311 -11.87 -2.12 -4.12
CA GLY A 311 -11.27 -2.66 -2.90
C GLY A 311 -12.20 -2.53 -1.68
N ALA A 312 -12.89 -1.39 -1.55
CA ALA A 312 -13.87 -1.19 -0.49
C ALA A 312 -15.07 -2.17 -0.59
N ARG A 313 -15.60 -2.40 -1.81
CA ARG A 313 -16.66 -3.39 -2.06
C ARG A 313 -16.20 -4.80 -1.72
N PHE A 314 -14.98 -5.16 -2.10
CA PHE A 314 -14.39 -6.46 -1.76
C PHE A 314 -14.34 -6.65 -0.24
N PHE A 315 -13.81 -5.66 0.50
CA PHE A 315 -13.78 -5.68 1.96
C PHE A 315 -15.18 -5.83 2.58
N MET A 316 -16.14 -5.02 2.13
CA MET A 316 -17.52 -5.07 2.62
C MET A 316 -18.21 -6.42 2.36
N ALA A 317 -17.93 -7.06 1.22
CA ALA A 317 -18.49 -8.37 0.91
C ALA A 317 -18.01 -9.43 1.93
N ARG A 318 -16.75 -9.36 2.38
CA ARG A 318 -16.18 -10.30 3.37
C ARG A 318 -16.65 -10.04 4.81
N MET A 319 -17.16 -8.85 5.11
CA MET A 319 -17.81 -8.59 6.40
C MET A 319 -19.10 -9.40 6.59
N LYS A 320 -19.80 -9.73 5.51
CA LYS A 320 -21.14 -10.35 5.56
C LYS A 320 -21.11 -11.87 5.54
N THR A 321 -20.03 -12.47 5.02
CA THR A 321 -19.91 -13.93 4.91
C THR A 321 -19.49 -14.50 6.27
N PRO A 322 -20.31 -15.36 6.92
CA PRO A 322 -19.81 -16.17 8.03
C PRO A 322 -18.73 -17.12 7.49
N ARG A 323 -17.74 -17.45 8.35
CA ARG A 323 -16.71 -18.45 8.04
C ARG A 323 -17.35 -19.80 7.72
#